data_AF-A0A3Q2YW10-F1
#
_entry.id   AF-A0A3Q2YW10-F1
#
_cell.length_a   1.000
_cell.length_b   1.000
_cell.length_c   1.000
_cell.angle_alpha   90.00
_cell.angle_beta   90.00
_cell.angle_gamma   90.00
#
_symmetry.space_group_name_H-M   'P 1'
#
loop_
_entity.id
_entity.type
_entity.pdbx_description
1 polymer ?
#
loop_
_entity_poly.entity_id
_entity_poly.type
_entity_poly.pdbx_seq_one_letter_code
_entity_poly.pdbx_strand_id
1 'polypeptide(L)'
;MDFKLLPLMLLLAVVTHGPTCTAKPISLVERCWCRSTINTVPQRSIKELKFLHTPNCPFQVIAKLKSNREVCINPETKWLQQYLKNAINNQVN
;
A
#
# COMPACT_ATOMS: atom_id res chain seq x y z
N MET A 1 -21.75 30.06 48.11
CA MET A 1 -21.60 29.44 46.78
C MET A 1 -20.86 30.45 45.93
N ASP A 2 -19.57 30.26 45.73
CA ASP A 2 -18.68 31.25 45.11
C ASP A 2 -18.98 31.42 43.62
N PHE A 3 -19.88 32.36 43.29
CA PHE A 3 -20.28 32.72 41.92
C PHE A 3 -19.12 33.19 41.03
N LYS A 4 -17.93 33.44 41.61
CA LYS A 4 -16.70 33.78 40.88
C LYS A 4 -16.05 32.61 40.15
N LEU A 5 -16.40 31.36 40.50
CA LEU A 5 -15.86 30.17 39.85
C LEU A 5 -16.62 29.79 38.55
N LEU A 6 -17.82 30.36 38.38
CA LEU A 6 -18.67 30.12 37.21
C LEU A 6 -18.04 30.55 35.87
N PRO A 7 -17.43 31.75 35.73
CA PRO A 7 -16.81 32.14 34.46
C PRO A 7 -15.57 31.31 34.14
N LEU A 8 -14.82 30.87 35.16
CA LEU A 8 -13.62 30.04 34.99
C LEU A 8 -13.97 28.66 34.43
N MET A 9 -15.07 28.06 34.92
CA MET A 9 -15.58 26.78 34.41
C MET A 9 -16.09 26.88 32.97
N LEU A 10 -16.70 28.01 32.59
CA LEU A 10 -17.17 28.24 31.22
C LEU A 10 -16.01 28.39 30.23
N LEU A 11 -14.93 29.07 30.63
CA LEU A 11 -13.69 29.21 29.86
C LEU A 11 -12.98 27.86 29.65
N LEU A 12 -12.92 27.03 30.70
CA LEU A 12 -12.34 25.69 30.62
C LEU A 12 -13.14 24.77 29.69
N ALA A 13 -14.48 24.88 29.71
CA ALA A 13 -15.31 24.15 28.77
C ALA A 13 -14.93 24.49 27.33
N VAL A 14 -14.91 25.79 26.96
CA VAL A 14 -14.65 26.28 25.59
C VAL A 14 -13.34 25.76 24.99
N VAL A 15 -12.30 25.57 25.80
CA VAL A 15 -11.00 25.02 25.37
C VAL A 15 -11.08 23.52 25.02
N THR A 16 -11.95 22.77 25.69
CA THR A 16 -12.04 21.30 25.50
C THR A 16 -12.90 20.87 24.32
N HIS A 17 -13.76 21.74 23.82
CA HIS A 17 -14.54 21.52 22.59
C HIS A 17 -14.02 22.39 21.44
N GLY A 18 -12.69 22.36 21.24
CA GLY A 18 -12.16 22.58 19.90
C GLY A 18 -12.65 21.45 18.99
N PRO A 19 -13.03 21.70 17.73
CA PRO A 19 -13.32 20.62 16.81
C PRO A 19 -12.05 19.78 16.76
N THR A 20 -12.15 18.53 17.19
CA THR A 20 -11.16 17.53 16.81
C THR A 20 -11.27 17.46 15.31
N CYS A 21 -10.52 18.30 14.61
CA CYS A 21 -10.26 18.14 13.21
C CYS A 21 -9.68 16.73 13.13
N THR A 22 -10.54 15.80 12.74
CA THR A 22 -10.17 14.56 12.07
C THR A 22 -9.57 14.99 10.74
N ALA A 23 -8.45 15.72 10.79
CA ALA A 23 -7.54 15.86 9.70
C ALA A 23 -7.02 14.44 9.53
N LYS A 24 -7.74 13.67 8.70
CA LYS A 24 -7.22 12.46 8.10
C LYS A 24 -5.84 12.86 7.59
N PRO A 25 -4.76 12.23 8.07
CA PRO A 25 -3.43 12.68 7.70
C PRO A 25 -3.39 12.70 6.17
N ILE A 26 -3.01 13.85 5.61
CA ILE A 26 -2.76 14.07 4.18
C ILE A 26 -1.67 13.09 3.68
N SER A 27 -1.03 12.36 4.61
CA SER A 27 -0.20 11.18 4.39
C SER A 27 -0.97 9.92 3.95
N LEU A 28 -2.20 10.05 3.47
CA LEU A 28 -2.81 9.11 2.53
C LEU A 28 -2.20 9.33 1.14
N VAL A 29 -0.88 9.24 1.05
CA VAL A 29 -0.20 8.95 -0.20
C VAL A 29 -0.55 7.49 -0.49
N GLU A 30 -1.76 7.30 -1.01
CA GLU A 30 -2.36 6.09 -1.52
C GLU A 30 -1.66 5.68 -2.84
N ARG A 31 -0.34 5.82 -2.89
CA ARG A 31 0.44 5.50 -4.08
C ARG A 31 0.93 4.08 -3.93
N CYS A 32 0.18 3.17 -4.55
CA CYS A 32 0.66 1.84 -4.85
C CYS A 32 2.06 1.91 -5.47
N TRP A 33 2.91 0.93 -5.14
CA TRP A 33 4.30 0.88 -5.61
C TRP A 33 4.37 0.95 -7.15
N CYS A 34 3.42 0.28 -7.79
CA CYS A 34 3.23 0.27 -9.22
C CYS A 34 2.15 1.27 -9.62
N ARG A 35 2.53 2.29 -10.40
CA ARG A 35 1.57 3.19 -11.07
C ARG A 35 0.94 2.57 -12.32
N SER A 36 1.69 1.71 -13.02
CA SER A 36 1.24 1.00 -14.21
C SER A 36 1.99 -0.31 -14.35
N THR A 37 1.34 -1.31 -14.93
CA THR A 37 1.90 -2.64 -15.18
C THR A 37 2.15 -2.86 -16.66
N ILE A 38 3.23 -3.56 -16.98
CA ILE A 38 3.49 -4.06 -18.33
C ILE A 38 3.12 -5.54 -18.43
N ASN A 39 2.44 -5.90 -19.51
CA ASN A 39 2.01 -7.29 -19.76
C ASN A 39 3.11 -8.11 -20.47
N THR A 40 4.04 -7.43 -21.13
CA THR A 40 5.00 -8.06 -22.04
C THR A 40 6.41 -7.99 -21.45
N VAL A 41 6.74 -8.92 -20.56
CA VAL A 41 8.09 -9.09 -20.02
C VAL A 41 8.64 -10.46 -20.37
N PRO A 42 9.79 -10.54 -21.07
CA PRO A 42 10.38 -11.82 -21.41
C PRO A 42 11.00 -12.47 -20.16
N GLN A 43 10.56 -13.68 -19.80
CA GLN A 43 11.03 -14.43 -18.62
C GLN A 43 12.55 -14.55 -18.55
N ARG A 44 13.24 -14.69 -19.69
CA ARG A 44 14.71 -14.81 -19.77
C ARG A 44 15.47 -13.60 -19.21
N SER A 45 14.83 -12.43 -19.23
CA SER A 45 15.42 -11.17 -18.77
C SER A 45 15.21 -10.93 -17.28
N ILE A 46 14.34 -11.69 -16.62
CA ILE A 46 14.02 -11.56 -15.22
C ILE A 46 15.12 -12.22 -14.40
N LYS A 47 15.62 -11.49 -13.39
CA LYS A 47 16.57 -11.96 -12.40
C LYS A 47 15.84 -12.41 -11.13
N GLU A 48 14.84 -11.65 -10.71
CA GLU A 48 14.12 -11.87 -9.45
C GLU A 48 12.68 -11.32 -9.57
N LEU A 49 11.75 -11.97 -8.88
CA LEU A 49 10.37 -11.51 -8.74
C LEU A 49 10.11 -11.15 -7.28
N LYS A 50 9.55 -9.96 -7.06
CA LYS A 50 9.11 -9.46 -5.75
C LYS A 50 7.59 -9.36 -5.77
N PHE A 51 6.94 -9.97 -4.79
CA PHE A 51 5.50 -9.92 -4.60
C PHE A 51 5.19 -8.95 -3.47
N LEU A 52 4.37 -7.94 -3.76
CA LEU A 52 4.00 -6.90 -2.80
C LEU A 52 2.51 -6.98 -2.50
N HIS A 53 2.21 -7.07 -1.21
CA HIS A 53 0.85 -6.97 -0.69
C HIS A 53 0.80 -5.74 0.22
N THR A 54 0.17 -4.68 -0.26
CA THR A 54 0.03 -3.41 0.49
C THR A 54 -1.45 -3.21 0.80
N PRO A 55 -1.82 -2.88 2.06
CA PRO A 55 -3.20 -2.57 2.39
C PRO A 55 -3.69 -1.40 1.53
N ASN A 56 -4.92 -1.47 1.03
CA ASN A 56 -5.54 -0.50 0.11
C ASN A 56 -4.98 -0.48 -1.33
N CYS A 57 -4.16 -1.46 -1.71
CA CYS A 57 -3.67 -1.62 -3.09
C CYS A 57 -3.92 -3.03 -3.63
N PRO A 58 -4.13 -3.17 -4.95
CA PRO A 58 -4.21 -4.48 -5.58
C PRO A 58 -2.87 -5.20 -5.46
N PHE A 59 -2.92 -6.53 -5.54
CA PHE A 59 -1.73 -7.38 -5.55
C PHE A 59 -0.78 -6.96 -6.66
N GLN A 60 0.48 -6.69 -6.30
CA GLN A 60 1.48 -6.14 -7.20
C GLN A 60 2.67 -7.07 -7.32
N VAL A 61 3.21 -7.15 -8.53
CA VAL A 61 4.39 -7.97 -8.84
C VAL A 61 5.42 -7.09 -9.51
N ILE A 62 6.64 -7.10 -8.97
CA ILE A 62 7.78 -6.35 -9.51
C ILE A 62 8.82 -7.35 -9.97
N ALA A 63 9.21 -7.28 -11.23
CA ALA A 63 10.35 -8.01 -11.75
C ALA A 63 11.59 -7.13 -11.75
N LYS A 64 12.65 -7.63 -11.12
CA LYS A 64 13.99 -7.11 -11.30
C LYS A 64 14.61 -7.79 -12.50
N LEU A 65 14.94 -7.01 -13.52
CA LEU A 65 15.60 -7.46 -14.74
C LEU A 65 17.10 -7.66 -14.48
N LYS A 66 17.75 -8.48 -15.32
CA LYS A 66 19.21 -8.65 -15.33
C LYS A 66 19.95 -7.34 -15.61
N SER A 67 19.31 -6.40 -16.31
CA SER A 67 19.78 -5.03 -16.50
C SER A 67 19.69 -4.15 -15.23
N ASN A 68 19.37 -4.72 -14.06
CA ASN A 68 19.10 -4.02 -12.79
C ASN A 68 17.93 -3.02 -12.83
N ARG A 69 17.10 -3.05 -13.88
CA ARG A 69 15.86 -2.28 -13.95
C ARG A 69 14.76 -3.02 -13.21
N GLU A 70 13.90 -2.29 -12.52
CA GLU A 70 12.71 -2.83 -11.87
C GLU A 70 11.47 -2.42 -12.67
N VAL A 71 10.62 -3.40 -12.99
CA VAL A 71 9.39 -3.18 -13.76
C VAL A 71 8.22 -3.87 -13.09
N CYS A 72 7.08 -3.19 -13.06
CA CYS A 72 5.83 -3.74 -12.55
C CYS A 72 5.16 -4.62 -13.60
N ILE A 73 4.81 -5.84 -13.24
CA ILE A 73 4.19 -6.83 -14.12
C ILE A 73 2.75 -7.03 -13.70
N ASN A 74 1.86 -7.19 -14.68
CA ASN A 74 0.47 -7.54 -14.41
C ASN A 74 0.40 -8.99 -13.90
N PRO A 75 -0.20 -9.26 -12.71
CA PRO A 75 -0.36 -10.61 -12.19
C PRO A 75 -1.17 -11.55 -13.11
N GLU A 76 -1.99 -11.02 -14.01
CA GLU A 76 -2.80 -11.78 -14.97
C GLU A 76 -2.00 -12.31 -16.18
N THR A 77 -0.70 -12.06 -16.23
CA THR A 77 0.13 -12.49 -17.35
C THR A 77 0.26 -14.02 -17.39
N LYS A 78 -0.07 -14.65 -18.53
CA LYS A 78 -0.12 -16.13 -18.69
C LYS A 78 1.14 -16.85 -18.20
N TRP A 79 2.33 -16.37 -18.55
CA TRP A 79 3.59 -17.00 -18.15
C TRP A 79 3.81 -16.94 -16.64
N LEU A 80 3.39 -15.85 -15.99
CA LEU A 80 3.53 -15.64 -14.55
C LEU A 80 2.58 -16.57 -13.78
N GLN A 81 1.34 -16.72 -14.27
CA GLN A 81 0.40 -17.70 -13.71
C GLN A 81 0.92 -19.12 -13.84
N GLN A 82 1.52 -19.49 -14.98
CA GLN A 82 2.12 -20.81 -15.16
C GLN A 82 3.30 -21.02 -14.21
N TYR A 83 4.14 -20.00 -14.05
CA TYR A 83 5.26 -20.04 -13.10
C TYR A 83 4.79 -20.27 -11.66
N LEU A 84 3.77 -19.53 -11.21
CA LEU A 84 3.19 -19.68 -9.87
C LEU A 84 2.55 -21.05 -9.68
N LYS A 85 1.80 -21.57 -10.67
CA LYS A 85 1.22 -22.91 -10.61
C LYS A 85 2.29 -24.00 -10.46
N ASN A 86 3.33 -23.94 -11.26
CA ASN A 86 4.43 -24.89 -11.18
C ASN A 86 5.15 -24.79 -9.83
N ALA A 87 5.39 -23.58 -9.33
CA ALA A 87 6.03 -23.36 -8.03
C ALA A 87 5.20 -23.95 -6.88
N ILE A 88 3.87 -23.76 -6.88
CA ILE A 88 2.96 -24.32 -5.87
C ILE A 88 2.91 -25.85 -5.97
N ASN A 89 2.77 -26.40 -7.17
CA ASN A 89 2.71 -27.86 -7.36
C ASN A 89 3.98 -28.56 -6.87
N ASN A 90 5.16 -27.94 -7.07
CA ASN A 90 6.44 -28.46 -6.58
C ASN A 90 6.63 -28.32 -5.06
N GLN A 91 5.80 -27.54 -4.36
CA GLN A 91 5.87 -27.41 -2.89
C GLN A 91 4.97 -28.42 -2.18
N VAL A 92 3.92 -28.87 -2.85
CA VAL A 92 2.94 -29.81 -2.30
C VAL A 92 3.35 -31.28 -2.52
N ASN A 93 4.33 -31.53 -3.39
CA ASN A 93 4.80 -32.86 -3.79
C ASN A 93 6.26 -33.09 -3.39
#